data_AF-A0A1Y4S3N1-F1
#
_entry.id   AF-A0A1Y4S3N1-F1
#
_cell.length_a   1.000
_cell.length_b   1.000
_cell.length_c   1.000
_cell.angle_alpha   90.00
_cell.angle_beta   90.00
_cell.angle_gamma   90.00
#
_symmetry.space_group_name_H-M   'P 1'
#
loop_
_entity.id
_entity.type
_entity.pdbx_description
1 polymer ?
#
loop_
_entity_poly.entity_id
_entity_poly.type
_entity_poly.pdbx_seq_one_letter_code
_entity_poly.pdbx_strand_id
1 'polypeptide(L)'
;MAVMVLAFAVIYAVTIAREGFAYEDAILVPKQENGNTVYSGKIQGEQASFTVYADKTVEFRYGDKLYGPYAVREDPSAIPDADEEGQPLGGESVTGVELRCGEEIMFRGCVVDYGNDSWLYNEDGSLADIGFLTASWNGIVTDENGNVMDQMEPSVSTILDLMAGPELTHKGEWTAWFGGTCICILTALSILFADELFRWELSFQIRNADKAEPSDWEIAGRYIAWTALPVMAVILFIEGLQWLA
;
A
#
# COMPACT_ATOMS: atom_id res chain seq x y z
N MET A 1 0.32 -29.76 3.75
CA MET A 1 0.62 -29.02 2.50
C MET A 1 -0.63 -28.39 1.91
N ALA A 2 -1.55 -29.15 1.30
CA ALA A 2 -2.75 -28.57 0.64
C ALA A 2 -3.62 -27.70 1.57
N VAL A 3 -3.98 -28.20 2.76
CA VAL A 3 -4.77 -27.45 3.76
C VAL A 3 -4.07 -26.16 4.20
N MET A 4 -2.74 -26.20 4.33
CA MET A 4 -1.92 -25.05 4.72
C MET A 4 -1.87 -24.01 3.61
N VAL A 5 -1.61 -24.40 2.36
CA VAL A 5 -1.63 -23.49 1.20
C VAL A 5 -3.00 -22.83 1.06
N LEU A 6 -4.10 -23.59 1.22
CA LEU A 6 -5.45 -23.03 1.19
C LEU A 6 -5.70 -22.06 2.35
N ALA A 7 -5.26 -22.38 3.56
CA ALA A 7 -5.39 -21.49 4.71
C ALA A 7 -4.63 -20.17 4.49
N PHE A 8 -3.37 -20.22 4.05
CA PHE A 8 -2.61 -19.02 3.74
C PHE A 8 -3.16 -18.29 2.53
N ALA A 9 -3.71 -18.97 1.52
CA ALA A 9 -4.40 -18.30 0.41
C ALA A 9 -5.59 -17.46 0.88
N VAL A 10 -6.40 -18.00 1.78
CA VAL A 10 -7.53 -17.25 2.38
C VAL A 10 -7.01 -16.09 3.22
N ILE A 11 -5.96 -16.28 4.02
CA ILE A 11 -5.40 -15.21 4.86
C ILE A 11 -4.82 -14.09 3.98
N TYR A 12 -3.99 -14.41 2.98
CA TYR A 12 -3.44 -13.43 2.05
C TYR A 12 -4.55 -12.71 1.27
N ALA A 13 -5.55 -13.44 0.78
CA ALA A 13 -6.69 -12.83 0.09
C ALA A 13 -7.43 -11.85 0.99
N VAL A 14 -7.69 -12.20 2.25
CA VAL A 14 -8.36 -11.29 3.21
C VAL A 14 -7.48 -10.10 3.59
N THR A 15 -6.16 -10.29 3.73
CA THR A 15 -5.22 -9.21 4.07
C THR A 15 -5.08 -8.23 2.91
N ILE A 16 -4.93 -8.71 1.67
CA ILE A 16 -4.78 -7.88 0.47
C ILE A 16 -6.10 -7.23 0.07
N ALA A 17 -7.24 -7.91 0.28
CA ALA A 17 -8.57 -7.35 0.02
C ALA A 17 -8.98 -6.24 1.02
N ARG A 18 -8.13 -5.90 2.00
CA ARG A 18 -8.30 -4.67 2.78
C ARG A 18 -7.91 -3.49 1.91
N GLU A 19 -8.86 -3.08 1.08
CA GLU A 19 -8.83 -1.83 0.35
C GLU A 19 -9.01 -0.66 1.34
N GLY A 20 -8.15 0.33 1.24
CA GLY A 20 -8.22 1.50 2.08
C GLY A 20 -7.46 2.69 1.54
N PHE A 21 -7.55 3.80 2.26
CA PHE A 21 -6.79 4.99 1.96
C PHE A 21 -5.36 4.82 2.47
N ALA A 22 -4.38 4.88 1.57
CA ALA A 22 -2.97 4.82 1.96
C ALA A 22 -2.54 6.19 2.49
N TYR A 23 -2.04 6.23 3.72
CA TYR A 23 -1.51 7.43 4.34
C TYR A 23 -0.28 7.07 5.17
N GLU A 24 0.83 7.76 4.92
CA GLU A 24 2.16 7.42 5.46
C GLU A 24 2.52 5.94 5.19
N ASP A 25 2.82 5.18 6.24
CA ASP A 25 3.14 3.76 6.19
C ASP A 25 1.93 2.86 6.51
N ALA A 26 0.69 3.36 6.44
CA ALA A 26 -0.51 2.59 6.80
C ALA A 26 -1.61 2.62 5.73
N ILE A 27 -2.48 1.61 5.79
CA ILE A 27 -3.77 1.62 5.09
C ILE A 27 -4.88 1.85 6.11
N LEU A 28 -5.64 2.92 5.88
CA LEU A 28 -6.81 3.29 6.67
C LEU A 28 -8.06 2.75 5.98
N VAL A 29 -8.72 1.79 6.64
CA VAL A 29 -9.86 1.08 6.05
C VAL A 29 -11.12 1.95 6.18
N PRO A 30 -11.86 2.21 5.09
CA PRO A 30 -13.08 2.98 5.11
C PRO A 30 -14.19 2.22 5.83
N LYS A 31 -14.97 2.96 6.63
CA LYS A 31 -16.16 2.48 7.30
C LYS A 31 -17.22 3.57 7.27
N GLN A 32 -18.42 3.22 6.84
CA GLN A 32 -19.57 4.13 6.91
C GLN A 32 -20.10 4.19 8.34
N GLU A 33 -20.10 5.38 8.95
CA GLU A 33 -20.68 5.65 10.26
C GLU A 33 -21.59 6.86 10.20
N ASN A 34 -22.89 6.67 10.48
CA ASN A 34 -23.88 7.76 10.53
C ASN A 34 -23.97 8.64 9.26
N GLY A 35 -23.63 8.10 8.08
CA GLY A 35 -23.61 8.83 6.81
C GLY A 35 -22.29 9.55 6.50
N ASN A 36 -21.28 9.38 7.36
CA ASN A 36 -19.91 9.84 7.16
C ASN A 36 -19.01 8.66 6.81
N THR A 37 -17.94 8.91 6.05
CA THR A 37 -16.92 7.90 5.77
C THR A 37 -15.76 8.09 6.73
N VAL A 38 -15.52 7.09 7.59
CA VAL A 38 -14.40 7.07 8.54
C VAL A 38 -13.34 6.11 8.03
N TYR A 39 -12.17 6.63 7.65
CA TYR A 39 -11.00 5.84 7.32
C TYR A 39 -10.19 5.64 8.59
N SER A 40 -10.05 4.41 9.06
CA SER A 40 -9.41 4.13 10.36
C SER A 40 -8.34 3.05 10.27
N GLY A 41 -7.30 3.18 11.08
CA GLY A 41 -6.19 2.24 11.13
C GLY A 41 -5.19 2.60 12.22
N LYS A 42 -3.97 2.08 12.08
CA LYS A 42 -2.85 2.41 12.96
C LYS A 42 -1.68 2.88 12.14
N ILE A 43 -1.10 4.01 12.52
CA ILE A 43 0.12 4.56 11.93
C ILE A 43 1.17 4.55 13.03
N GLN A 44 2.34 3.94 12.77
CA GLN A 44 3.40 3.77 13.76
C GLN A 44 2.94 3.19 15.12
N GLY A 45 1.89 2.36 15.11
CA GLY A 45 1.31 1.72 16.31
C GLY A 45 0.26 2.54 17.06
N GLU A 46 0.07 3.81 16.72
CA GLU A 46 -0.93 4.70 17.30
C GLU A 46 -2.20 4.75 16.44
N GLN A 47 -3.36 4.98 17.05
CA GLN A 47 -4.64 4.96 16.34
C GLN A 47 -4.80 6.22 15.49
N ALA A 48 -5.08 6.05 14.21
CA ALA A 48 -5.30 7.13 13.27
C ALA A 48 -6.67 7.00 12.60
N SER A 49 -7.36 8.11 12.41
CA SER A 49 -8.62 8.14 11.68
C SER A 49 -8.86 9.46 10.95
N PHE A 50 -9.20 9.37 9.67
CA PHE A 50 -9.84 10.46 8.93
C PHE A 50 -11.35 10.28 8.98
N THR A 51 -12.08 11.34 9.29
CA THR A 51 -13.53 11.39 9.19
C THR A 51 -13.91 12.37 8.10
N VAL A 52 -14.54 11.87 7.04
CA VAL A 52 -15.09 12.68 5.96
C VAL A 52 -16.59 12.82 6.20
N TYR A 53 -17.02 14.04 6.49
CA TYR A 53 -18.41 14.38 6.76
C TYR A 53 -19.19 14.61 5.46
N ALA A 54 -20.53 14.49 5.54
CA ALA A 54 -21.41 14.67 4.39
C ALA A 54 -21.36 16.09 3.76
N ASP A 55 -20.93 17.09 4.52
CA ASP A 55 -20.71 18.46 4.04
C ASP A 55 -19.32 18.68 3.40
N LYS A 56 -18.58 17.59 3.17
CA LYS A 56 -17.18 17.58 2.70
C LYS A 56 -16.19 18.17 3.71
N THR A 57 -16.54 18.32 4.97
CA THR A 57 -15.54 18.62 6.01
C THR A 57 -14.71 17.37 6.30
N VAL A 58 -13.39 17.53 6.50
CA VAL A 58 -12.48 16.44 6.88
C VAL A 58 -11.85 16.74 8.23
N GLU A 59 -11.87 15.77 9.12
CA GLU A 59 -11.12 15.81 10.38
C GLU A 59 -10.13 14.65 10.42
N PHE A 60 -8.93 14.92 10.91
CA PHE A 60 -7.92 13.90 11.12
C PHE A 60 -7.56 13.79 12.59
N ARG A 61 -7.65 12.57 13.13
CA ARG A 61 -7.26 12.27 14.50
C ARG A 61 -6.11 11.29 14.50
N TYR A 62 -5.06 11.63 15.23
CA TYR A 62 -3.92 10.76 15.48
C TYR A 62 -3.63 10.72 16.97
N GLY A 63 -3.91 9.57 17.60
CA GLY A 63 -3.86 9.44 19.05
C GLY A 63 -4.79 10.43 19.74
N ASP A 64 -4.21 11.26 20.61
CA ASP A 64 -4.91 12.33 21.32
C ASP A 64 -4.92 13.68 20.55
N LYS A 65 -4.23 13.77 19.41
CA LYS A 65 -4.19 14.99 18.58
C LYS A 65 -5.35 14.99 17.57
N LEU A 66 -5.95 16.17 17.40
CA LEU A 66 -6.98 16.44 16.39
C LEU A 66 -6.47 17.56 15.48
N TYR A 67 -6.48 17.28 14.18
CA TYR A 67 -6.15 18.20 13.09
C TYR A 67 -7.43 18.52 12.30
N GLY A 68 -7.55 19.78 11.87
CA GLY A 68 -8.76 20.31 11.29
C GLY A 68 -9.71 20.93 12.34
N PRO A 69 -10.98 21.17 11.99
CA PRO A 69 -11.65 20.71 10.78
C PRO A 69 -11.16 21.43 9.51
N TYR A 70 -10.97 20.63 8.46
CA TYR A 70 -10.63 21.11 7.13
C TYR A 70 -11.88 21.23 6.27
N ALA A 71 -12.09 22.40 5.68
CA ALA A 71 -13.22 22.68 4.80
C ALA A 71 -12.72 23.21 3.47
N VAL A 72 -13.24 22.66 2.37
CA VAL A 72 -12.95 23.14 1.02
C VAL A 72 -14.16 23.88 0.49
N ARG A 73 -13.90 25.04 -0.10
CA ARG A 73 -14.89 25.81 -0.82
C ARG A 73 -14.44 26.02 -2.25
N GLU A 74 -15.35 25.80 -3.19
CA GLU A 74 -15.12 26.17 -4.58
C GLU A 74 -15.11 27.70 -4.71
N ASP A 75 -14.01 28.24 -5.23
CA ASP A 75 -13.81 29.65 -5.52
C ASP A 75 -13.24 29.80 -6.94
N PRO A 76 -14.09 30.06 -7.94
CA PRO A 76 -13.64 30.27 -9.32
C PRO A 76 -12.65 31.43 -9.49
N SER A 77 -12.58 32.36 -8.53
CA SER A 77 -11.61 33.47 -8.59
C SER A 77 -10.18 33.08 -8.21
N ALA A 78 -9.99 31.87 -7.67
CA ALA A 78 -8.67 31.32 -7.36
C ALA A 78 -8.00 30.62 -8.57
N ILE A 79 -8.68 30.56 -9.73
CA ILE A 79 -8.13 29.98 -10.95
C ILE A 79 -7.19 31.00 -11.60
N PRO A 80 -5.90 30.68 -11.82
CA PRO A 80 -4.97 31.56 -12.49
C PRO A 80 -5.29 31.67 -14.00
N ASP A 81 -4.98 32.82 -14.59
CA ASP A 81 -5.22 33.07 -16.03
C ASP A 81 -4.33 32.20 -16.93
N ALA A 82 -3.14 31.83 -16.45
CA ALA A 82 -2.16 30.99 -17.12
C ALA A 82 -1.24 30.31 -16.09
N ASP A 83 -0.56 29.25 -16.49
CA ASP A 83 0.52 28.63 -15.72
C ASP A 83 1.81 29.50 -15.72
N GLU A 84 2.83 29.04 -15.02
CA GLU A 84 4.18 29.65 -14.98
C GLU A 84 4.78 29.94 -16.35
N GLU A 85 4.42 29.16 -17.37
CA GLU A 85 4.93 29.25 -18.73
C GLU A 85 4.08 30.19 -19.61
N GLY A 86 3.02 30.77 -19.03
CA GLY A 86 2.09 31.66 -19.72
C GLY A 86 1.09 30.92 -20.61
N GLN A 87 0.91 29.61 -20.42
CA GLN A 87 -0.06 28.80 -21.13
C GLN A 87 -1.36 28.68 -20.33
N PRO A 88 -2.53 28.66 -21.00
CA PRO A 88 -3.79 28.40 -20.31
C PRO A 88 -3.79 26.97 -19.74
N LEU A 89 -4.30 26.82 -18.51
CA LEU A 89 -4.44 25.51 -17.86
C LEU A 89 -5.33 24.59 -18.71
N GLY A 90 -4.78 23.45 -19.14
CA GLY A 90 -5.39 22.56 -20.13
C GLY A 90 -5.69 21.16 -19.60
N GLY A 91 -6.61 21.04 -18.64
CA GLY A 91 -7.13 19.75 -18.13
C GLY A 91 -8.56 19.45 -18.59
N GLU A 92 -9.06 18.26 -18.27
CA GLU A 92 -10.46 17.87 -18.48
C GLU A 92 -11.41 18.71 -17.62
N SER A 93 -10.97 19.08 -16.41
CA SER A 93 -11.65 20.05 -15.57
C SER A 93 -10.65 20.94 -14.82
N VAL A 94 -11.04 22.19 -14.59
CA VAL A 94 -10.28 23.17 -13.79
C VAL A 94 -11.22 23.74 -12.76
N THR A 95 -10.93 23.49 -11.48
CA THR A 95 -11.79 23.92 -10.36
C THR A 95 -10.97 24.76 -9.39
N GLY A 96 -11.37 26.03 -9.22
CA GLY A 96 -10.78 26.89 -8.19
C GLY A 96 -11.25 26.48 -6.80
N VAL A 97 -10.33 26.35 -5.85
CA VAL A 97 -10.59 25.87 -4.49
C VAL A 97 -9.87 26.71 -3.45
N GLU A 98 -10.55 26.95 -2.33
CA GLU A 98 -10.00 27.48 -1.09
C GLU A 98 -10.11 26.40 -0.02
N LEU A 99 -8.97 25.90 0.46
CA LEU A 99 -8.89 24.99 1.59
C LEU A 99 -8.62 25.80 2.87
N ARG A 100 -9.46 25.58 3.87
CA ARG A 100 -9.38 26.24 5.17
C ARG A 100 -9.21 25.22 6.29
N CYS A 101 -8.42 25.56 7.29
CA CYS A 101 -8.37 24.87 8.57
C CYS A 101 -9.01 25.81 9.62
N GLY A 102 -10.28 25.56 9.96
CA GLY A 102 -11.06 26.50 10.77
C GLY A 102 -11.16 27.89 10.12
N GLU A 103 -10.55 28.91 10.74
CA GLU A 103 -10.56 30.28 10.23
C GLU A 103 -9.39 30.59 9.28
N GLU A 104 -8.31 29.80 9.33
CA GLU A 104 -7.08 29.99 8.56
C GLU A 104 -7.21 29.41 7.14
N ILE A 105 -6.72 30.16 6.14
CA ILE A 105 -6.65 29.70 4.75
C ILE A 105 -5.31 28.99 4.57
N MET A 106 -5.36 27.67 4.37
CA MET A 106 -4.18 26.83 4.17
C MET A 106 -3.73 26.84 2.71
N PHE A 107 -4.67 26.93 1.78
CA PHE A 107 -4.40 26.93 0.35
C PHE A 107 -5.52 27.62 -0.42
N ARG A 108 -5.14 28.37 -1.45
CA ARG A 108 -6.05 28.97 -2.41
C ARG A 108 -5.41 28.88 -3.79
N GLY A 109 -6.12 28.28 -4.73
CA GLY A 109 -5.60 28.00 -6.07
C GLY A 109 -6.60 27.20 -6.89
N CYS A 110 -6.13 26.39 -7.84
CA CYS A 110 -6.99 25.51 -8.61
C CYS A 110 -6.50 24.06 -8.69
N VAL A 111 -7.44 23.14 -8.75
CA VAL A 111 -7.23 21.74 -9.09
C VAL A 111 -7.48 21.56 -10.58
N VAL A 112 -6.52 20.99 -11.28
CA VAL A 112 -6.61 20.62 -12.70
C VAL A 112 -6.62 19.10 -12.79
N ASP A 113 -7.70 18.56 -13.33
CA ASP A 113 -7.88 17.12 -13.53
C ASP A 113 -7.44 16.72 -14.94
N TYR A 114 -6.52 15.76 -15.05
CA TYR A 114 -6.05 15.15 -16.30
C TYR A 114 -6.61 13.72 -16.50
N GLY A 115 -7.66 13.36 -15.77
CA GLY A 115 -8.36 12.08 -15.85
C GLY A 115 -7.79 11.04 -14.89
N ASN A 116 -6.49 10.76 -14.97
CA ASN A 116 -5.81 9.81 -14.07
C ASN A 116 -5.02 10.50 -12.96
N ASP A 117 -4.69 11.78 -13.12
CA ASP A 117 -3.86 12.54 -12.18
C ASP A 117 -4.49 13.93 -11.98
N SER A 118 -4.48 14.41 -10.73
CA SER A 118 -4.93 15.75 -10.37
C SER A 118 -3.74 16.60 -9.93
N TRP A 119 -3.55 17.76 -10.55
CA TRP A 119 -2.47 18.70 -10.24
C TRP A 119 -3.05 19.94 -9.56
N LEU A 120 -2.31 20.51 -8.61
CA LEU A 120 -2.68 21.75 -7.94
C LEU A 120 -1.79 22.89 -8.43
N TYR A 121 -2.43 24.01 -8.74
CA TYR A 121 -1.75 25.24 -9.09
C TYR A 121 -2.14 26.34 -8.10
N ASN A 122 -1.18 27.17 -7.74
CA ASN A 122 -1.40 28.38 -6.94
C ASN A 122 -2.08 29.47 -7.78
N GLU A 123 -2.55 30.54 -7.12
CA GLU A 123 -3.17 31.70 -7.80
C GLU A 123 -2.23 32.43 -8.77
N ASP A 124 -0.92 32.23 -8.66
CA ASP A 124 0.09 32.81 -9.53
C ASP A 124 0.44 31.94 -10.75
N GLY A 125 -0.21 30.78 -10.90
CA GLY A 125 0.04 29.83 -11.99
C GLY A 125 1.21 28.87 -11.72
N SER A 126 1.86 28.97 -10.57
CA SER A 126 2.89 28.01 -10.16
C SER A 126 2.28 26.66 -9.80
N LEU A 127 3.01 25.59 -10.10
CA LEU A 127 2.68 24.27 -9.56
C LEU A 127 2.83 24.35 -8.04
N ALA A 128 1.72 24.13 -7.32
CA ALA A 128 1.79 24.04 -5.88
C ALA A 128 2.66 22.84 -5.52
N ASP A 129 3.69 23.05 -4.69
CA ASP A 129 4.50 21.95 -4.18
C ASP A 129 3.64 21.14 -3.20
N ILE A 130 2.87 20.21 -3.75
CA ILE A 130 1.95 19.40 -2.97
C ILE A 130 2.70 18.24 -2.34
N GLY A 131 3.67 18.56 -1.47
CA GLY A 131 4.28 17.58 -0.60
C GLY A 131 4.57 16.25 -1.31
N PHE A 132 5.09 16.29 -2.54
CA PHE A 132 6.03 15.26 -2.93
C PHE A 132 7.29 15.59 -2.13
N LEU A 133 7.18 15.41 -0.82
CA LEU A 133 8.30 15.16 0.04
C LEU A 133 8.84 13.88 -0.56
N THR A 134 9.76 14.06 -1.51
CA THR A 134 10.88 13.18 -1.69
C THR A 134 11.22 12.74 -0.28
N ALA A 135 10.84 11.51 0.04
CA ALA A 135 11.30 10.83 1.21
C ALA A 135 12.81 10.76 1.01
N SER A 136 13.50 11.85 1.36
CA SER A 136 14.90 11.84 1.67
C SER A 136 14.97 10.74 2.71
N TRP A 137 15.70 9.70 2.33
CA TRP A 137 15.90 8.40 2.96
C TRP A 137 16.17 8.41 4.48
N ASN A 138 16.16 9.57 5.13
CA ASN A 138 16.44 9.82 6.54
C ASN A 138 15.29 10.48 7.35
N GLY A 139 14.05 10.58 6.85
CA GLY A 139 12.86 10.74 7.70
C GLY A 139 12.80 11.98 8.61
N ILE A 140 13.36 13.12 8.20
CA ILE A 140 13.20 14.39 8.91
C ILE A 140 12.81 15.47 7.90
N VAL A 141 11.56 15.93 7.99
CA VAL A 141 11.05 17.08 7.23
C VAL A 141 11.26 18.30 8.10
N THR A 142 12.06 19.25 7.61
CA THR A 142 12.36 20.49 8.32
C THR A 142 11.88 21.65 7.45
N ASP A 143 11.18 22.61 8.05
CA ASP A 143 10.82 23.87 7.37
C ASP A 143 12.09 24.66 6.97
N GLU A 144 12.00 25.63 6.05
CA GLU A 144 13.12 26.49 5.62
C GLU A 144 13.87 27.17 6.79
N ASN A 145 13.24 27.26 7.97
CA ASN A 145 13.73 27.84 9.21
C ASN A 145 14.21 26.83 10.26
N GLY A 146 14.25 25.53 9.97
CA GLY A 146 14.85 24.56 10.88
C GLY A 146 13.91 23.97 11.95
N ASN A 147 12.58 24.21 11.89
CA ASN A 147 11.66 23.65 12.87
C ASN A 147 11.18 22.24 12.48
N VAL A 148 10.99 21.39 13.49
CA VAL A 148 10.39 20.07 13.35
C VAL A 148 8.91 20.28 13.03
N MET A 149 8.54 20.13 11.77
CA MET A 149 7.14 20.08 11.36
C MET A 149 6.47 18.90 12.05
N ASP A 150 5.23 19.07 12.49
CA ASP A 150 4.44 17.95 13.01
C ASP A 150 4.16 17.02 11.83
N GLN A 151 5.02 16.00 11.67
CA GLN A 151 5.07 15.08 10.52
C GLN A 151 3.70 14.45 10.20
N MET A 152 2.78 14.45 11.17
CA MET A 152 1.46 13.86 11.07
C MET A 152 0.37 14.78 10.51
N GLU A 153 0.67 16.06 10.24
CA GLU A 153 -0.33 16.95 9.66
C GLU A 153 -0.61 16.56 8.19
N PRO A 154 -1.88 16.33 7.81
CA PRO A 154 -2.22 15.93 6.44
C PRO A 154 -1.98 17.06 5.45
N SER A 155 -1.41 16.71 4.30
CA SER A 155 -1.18 17.66 3.21
C SER A 155 -2.48 18.08 2.51
N VAL A 156 -2.44 19.22 1.83
CA VAL A 156 -3.55 19.79 1.05
C VAL A 156 -4.08 18.81 0.00
N SER A 157 -3.19 18.10 -0.72
CA SER A 157 -3.57 17.04 -1.67
C SER A 157 -4.31 15.89 -0.99
N THR A 158 -3.79 15.41 0.14
CA THR A 158 -4.39 14.31 0.90
C THR A 158 -5.82 14.64 1.30
N ILE A 159 -6.05 15.87 1.78
CA ILE A 159 -7.38 16.34 2.18
C ILE A 159 -8.31 16.45 0.97
N LEU A 160 -7.84 17.00 -0.15
CA LEU A 160 -8.64 17.14 -1.38
C LEU A 160 -9.01 15.79 -1.98
N ASP A 161 -8.09 14.83 -2.00
CA ASP A 161 -8.32 13.46 -2.49
C ASP A 161 -9.35 12.71 -1.61
N LEU A 162 -9.22 12.82 -0.29
CA LEU A 162 -10.20 12.30 0.66
C LEU A 162 -11.62 12.86 0.43
N MET A 163 -11.74 14.13 0.02
CA MET A 163 -13.03 14.77 -0.28
C MET A 163 -13.58 14.41 -1.67
N ALA A 164 -12.71 14.16 -2.65
CA ALA A 164 -13.09 13.77 -4.01
C ALA A 164 -13.59 12.31 -4.08
N GLY A 165 -13.11 11.47 -3.16
CA GLY A 165 -13.40 10.03 -3.12
C GLY A 165 -12.14 9.28 -3.54
N PRO A 166 -11.27 8.91 -2.59
CA PRO A 166 -9.93 8.47 -2.90
C PRO A 166 -9.93 7.12 -3.62
N GLU A 167 -8.95 6.92 -4.49
CA GLU A 167 -8.65 5.60 -5.04
C GLU A 167 -8.16 4.68 -3.92
N LEU A 168 -8.92 3.63 -3.63
CA LEU A 168 -8.55 2.67 -2.61
C LEU A 168 -7.40 1.82 -3.13
N THR A 169 -6.24 1.94 -2.50
CA THR A 169 -5.05 1.17 -2.86
C THR A 169 -4.93 -0.08 -2.01
N HIS A 170 -4.34 -1.13 -2.57
CA HIS A 170 -4.07 -2.38 -1.86
C HIS A 170 -2.61 -2.44 -1.39
N LYS A 171 -2.38 -2.71 -0.11
CA LYS A 171 -1.06 -3.14 0.35
C LYS A 171 -0.98 -4.62 0.10
N GLY A 172 -0.36 -4.97 -1.02
CA GLY A 172 0.25 -6.28 -1.06
C GLY A 172 0.76 -6.76 -2.39
N GLU A 173 1.99 -7.22 -2.35
CA GLU A 173 2.62 -7.95 -3.42
C GLU A 173 2.42 -9.46 -3.18
N TRP A 174 1.86 -10.16 -4.16
CA TRP A 174 1.54 -11.59 -4.08
C TRP A 174 2.81 -12.47 -3.96
N THR A 175 4.00 -11.91 -4.21
CA THR A 175 5.25 -12.66 -4.43
C THR A 175 5.62 -13.63 -3.31
N ALA A 176 5.45 -13.25 -2.04
CA ALA A 176 5.74 -14.15 -0.92
C ALA A 176 4.82 -15.38 -0.86
N TRP A 177 3.51 -15.21 -1.10
CA TRP A 177 2.57 -16.33 -1.19
C TRP A 177 2.90 -17.23 -2.38
N PHE A 178 3.27 -16.65 -3.52
CA PHE A 178 3.62 -17.41 -4.71
C PHE A 178 4.87 -18.26 -4.46
N GLY A 179 5.89 -17.70 -3.81
CA GLY A 179 7.09 -18.43 -3.40
C GLY A 179 6.79 -19.61 -2.47
N GLY A 180 6.04 -19.37 -1.39
CA GLY A 180 5.65 -20.43 -0.45
C GLY A 180 4.80 -21.54 -1.11
N THR A 181 3.91 -21.17 -2.03
CA THR A 181 3.08 -22.11 -2.80
C THR A 181 3.93 -22.94 -3.77
N CYS A 182 4.89 -22.32 -4.47
CA CYS A 182 5.83 -23.02 -5.34
C CYS A 182 6.66 -24.06 -4.57
N ILE A 183 7.19 -23.73 -3.39
CA ILE A 183 7.89 -24.69 -2.53
C ILE A 183 6.97 -25.83 -2.12
N CYS A 184 5.69 -25.54 -1.81
CA CYS A 184 4.74 -26.59 -1.47
C CYS A 184 4.46 -27.54 -2.62
N ILE A 185 4.32 -27.02 -3.85
CA ILE A 185 4.10 -27.81 -5.06
C ILE A 185 5.34 -28.67 -5.35
N LEU A 186 6.54 -28.09 -5.32
CA LEU A 186 7.80 -28.80 -5.54
C LEU A 186 7.99 -29.93 -4.51
N THR A 187 7.66 -29.67 -3.25
CA THR A 187 7.72 -30.69 -2.19
C THR A 187 6.72 -31.82 -2.46
N ALA A 188 5.48 -31.50 -2.86
CA ALA A 188 4.48 -32.51 -3.20
C ALA A 188 4.91 -33.37 -4.40
N LEU A 189 5.47 -32.75 -5.45
CA LEU A 189 6.03 -33.46 -6.58
C LEU A 189 7.21 -34.36 -6.16
N SER A 190 8.07 -33.89 -5.26
CA SER A 190 9.20 -34.69 -4.76
C SER A 190 8.75 -35.92 -3.96
N ILE A 191 7.60 -35.86 -3.28
CA ILE A 191 7.02 -36.99 -2.55
C ILE A 191 6.36 -37.98 -3.54
N LEU A 192 5.57 -37.46 -4.48
CA LEU A 192 4.83 -38.28 -5.44
C LEU A 192 5.73 -39.00 -6.46
N PHE A 193 6.80 -38.34 -6.88
CA PHE A 193 7.74 -38.85 -7.88
C PHE A 193 9.10 -39.20 -7.27
N ALA A 194 9.15 -39.54 -5.97
CA ALA A 194 10.39 -39.76 -5.24
C ALA A 194 11.36 -40.73 -5.94
N ASP A 195 10.84 -41.86 -6.43
CA ASP A 195 11.65 -42.87 -7.10
C ASP A 195 11.95 -42.51 -8.56
N GLU A 196 11.05 -41.78 -9.21
CA GLU A 196 11.22 -41.34 -10.60
C GLU A 196 12.25 -40.22 -10.72
N LEU A 197 12.22 -39.25 -9.80
CA LEU A 197 13.22 -38.17 -9.68
C LEU A 197 14.61 -38.74 -9.38
N PHE A 198 14.70 -39.71 -8.48
CA PHE A 198 15.94 -40.40 -8.16
C PHE A 198 16.53 -41.12 -9.38
N ARG A 199 15.69 -41.89 -10.11
CA ARG A 199 16.12 -42.57 -11.34
C ARG A 199 16.48 -41.60 -12.46
N TRP A 200 15.75 -40.49 -12.57
CA TRP A 200 16.02 -39.42 -13.51
C TRP A 200 17.38 -38.76 -13.23
N GLU A 201 17.69 -38.45 -11.97
CA GLU A 201 18.99 -37.91 -11.59
C GLU A 201 20.13 -38.91 -11.86
N LEU A 202 19.93 -40.18 -11.53
CA LEU A 202 20.88 -41.25 -11.83
C LEU A 202 21.05 -41.50 -13.32
N SER A 203 20.06 -41.21 -14.17
CA SER A 203 20.16 -41.39 -15.62
C SER A 203 21.25 -40.53 -16.26
N PHE A 204 21.60 -39.39 -15.63
CA PHE A 204 22.72 -38.55 -16.07
C PHE A 204 24.09 -39.12 -15.68
N GLN A 205 24.13 -40.04 -14.71
CA GLN A 205 25.38 -40.58 -14.15
C GLN A 205 25.64 -42.03 -14.60
N ILE A 206 24.59 -42.84 -14.78
CA ILE A 206 24.70 -44.26 -15.08
C ILE A 206 23.75 -44.71 -16.21
N ARG A 207 24.23 -45.63 -17.04
CA ARG A 207 23.50 -46.11 -18.23
C ARG A 207 22.29 -46.99 -17.94
N ASN A 208 22.23 -47.60 -16.75
CA ASN A 208 21.15 -48.51 -16.32
C ASN A 208 20.46 -48.01 -15.05
N ALA A 209 20.07 -46.73 -15.03
CA ALA A 209 19.44 -46.10 -13.86
C ALA A 209 18.12 -46.75 -13.44
N ASP A 210 17.37 -47.34 -14.37
CA ASP A 210 16.04 -47.94 -14.12
C ASP A 210 16.06 -49.12 -13.15
N LYS A 211 17.24 -49.74 -12.95
CA LYS A 211 17.45 -50.88 -12.04
C LYS A 211 18.08 -50.49 -10.70
N ALA A 212 18.35 -49.20 -10.48
CA ALA A 212 18.98 -48.73 -9.25
C ALA A 212 17.96 -48.72 -8.09
N GLU A 213 18.38 -49.26 -6.95
CA GLU A 213 17.65 -49.16 -5.69
C GLU A 213 18.23 -48.02 -4.84
N PRO A 214 17.38 -47.22 -4.17
CA PRO A 214 17.84 -46.14 -3.32
C PRO A 214 18.55 -46.69 -2.07
N SER A 215 19.64 -46.04 -1.69
CA SER A 215 20.36 -46.37 -0.45
C SER A 215 19.63 -45.87 0.79
N ASP A 216 19.91 -46.44 1.96
CA ASP A 216 19.36 -45.97 3.24
C ASP A 216 19.66 -44.49 3.52
N TRP A 217 20.83 -44.01 3.07
CA TRP A 217 21.22 -42.60 3.18
C TRP A 217 20.36 -41.69 2.30
N GLU A 218 20.05 -42.13 1.08
CA GLU A 218 19.17 -41.41 0.16
C GLU A 218 17.75 -41.34 0.70
N ILE A 219 17.25 -42.44 1.26
CA ILE A 219 15.92 -42.50 1.89
C ILE A 219 15.87 -41.55 3.09
N ALA A 220 16.91 -41.52 3.93
CA ALA A 220 17.01 -40.58 5.04
C ALA A 220 17.02 -39.11 4.55
N GLY A 221 17.76 -38.82 3.48
CA GLY A 221 17.81 -37.50 2.85
C GLY A 221 16.43 -37.02 2.37
N ARG A 222 15.64 -37.91 1.75
CA ARG A 222 14.25 -37.60 1.33
C ARG A 222 13.40 -37.16 2.51
N TYR A 223 13.40 -37.92 3.62
CA TYR A 223 12.61 -37.57 4.80
C TYR A 223 13.06 -36.26 5.45
N ILE A 224 14.36 -35.97 5.46
CA ILE A 224 14.89 -34.68 5.94
C ILE A 224 14.40 -33.54 5.04
N ALA A 225 14.48 -33.68 3.72
CA ALA A 225 14.01 -32.66 2.78
C ALA A 225 12.48 -32.46 2.89
N TRP A 226 11.71 -33.54 2.96
CA TRP A 226 10.24 -33.50 3.08
C TRP A 226 9.76 -32.93 4.41
N THR A 227 10.61 -32.87 5.43
CA THR A 227 10.29 -32.22 6.71
C THR A 227 10.78 -30.77 6.74
N ALA A 228 11.97 -30.48 6.22
CA ALA A 228 12.54 -29.14 6.20
C ALA A 228 11.81 -28.19 5.23
N LEU A 229 11.46 -28.64 4.02
CA LEU A 229 10.83 -27.78 3.00
C LEU A 229 9.46 -27.23 3.41
N PRO A 230 8.55 -28.03 4.03
CA PRO A 230 7.30 -27.48 4.58
C PRO A 230 7.53 -26.46 5.69
N VAL A 231 8.52 -26.68 6.56
CA VAL A 231 8.86 -25.74 7.65
C VAL A 231 9.34 -24.42 7.07
N MET A 232 10.23 -24.47 6.06
CA MET A 232 10.67 -23.28 5.34
C MET A 232 9.51 -22.55 4.65
N ALA A 233 8.57 -23.29 4.04
CA ALA A 233 7.39 -22.69 3.42
C ALA A 233 6.51 -21.94 4.44
N VAL A 234 6.33 -22.50 5.65
CA VAL A 234 5.61 -21.81 6.74
C VAL A 234 6.30 -20.52 7.14
N ILE A 235 7.63 -20.53 7.28
CA ILE A 235 8.40 -19.33 7.64
C ILE A 235 8.19 -18.23 6.58
N LEU A 236 8.29 -18.57 5.30
CA LEU A 236 8.07 -17.60 4.21
C LEU A 236 6.64 -17.05 4.17
N PHE A 237 5.63 -17.88 4.45
CA PHE A 237 4.26 -17.39 4.54
C PHE A 237 4.06 -16.44 5.73
N ILE A 238 4.76 -16.66 6.85
CA ILE A 238 4.69 -15.79 8.03
C ILE A 238 5.41 -14.47 7.76
N GLU A 239 6.65 -14.52 7.26
CA GLU A 239 7.43 -13.32 6.93
C GLU A 239 6.71 -12.48 5.87
N GLY A 240 6.12 -13.11 4.86
CA GLY A 240 5.33 -12.40 3.86
C GLY A 240 4.06 -11.78 4.42
N LEU A 241 3.41 -12.35 5.44
CA LEU A 241 2.30 -11.70 6.12
C LEU A 241 2.75 -10.54 7.01
N GLN A 242 3.92 -10.64 7.65
CA GLN A 242 4.51 -9.55 8.44
C GLN A 242 4.87 -8.34 7.59
N TRP A 243 5.25 -8.56 6.33
CA TRP A 243 5.49 -7.46 5.39
C TRP A 243 4.20 -6.80 4.88
N LEU A 244 3.07 -7.50 5.00
CA LEU A 244 1.74 -7.02 4.58
C LEU A 244 0.92 -6.38 5.71
N ALA A 245 1.28 -6.62 6.97
CA ALA A 245 0.55 -6.19 8.16
C ALA A 245 1.20 -4.95 8.81
#